data_AF-A0A6S7CSX1-F1
#
_entry.id   AF-A0A6S7CSX1-F1
#
_cell.length_a   1.000
_cell.length_b   1.000
_cell.length_c   1.000
_cell.angle_alpha   90.00
_cell.angle_beta   90.00
_cell.angle_gamma   90.00
#
_symmetry.space_group_name_H-M   'P 1'
#
loop_
_entity.id
_entity.type
_entity.pdbx_description
1 polymer ?
#
loop_
_entity_poly.entity_id
_entity_poly.type
_entity_poly.pdbx_seq_one_letter_code
_entity_poly.pdbx_strand_id
1 'polypeptide(L)'
;MSAEQIFRAREHARRGHSFTFTAQLLGVSNRKLRRLIDAAHADDIQFVQGSQSLARKALHESLRGCVRIYSEESQAAIMRGLAHGRQINRERHGKRYTAFGVTGFLRDLKVLFNCKFNIKTLRDRLHRGMSIEEALTTESQASKRGVRPPQFEKNIAVQARRAAARIAEVIERRLTPTMLQYRAPEHSIVVTDRKGAWITVEVGKGAVTLHRLRFVSSFESGVFFAFNPDERRHLNFIAFEPTNPALIDTHQVPRK
;
A
#
# COMPACT_ATOMS: atom_id res chain seq x y z
N MET A 1 12.61 42.85 24.63
CA MET A 1 11.74 41.97 23.81
C MET A 1 11.03 42.85 22.80
N SER A 2 11.04 42.57 21.49
CA SER A 2 10.39 43.48 20.54
C SER A 2 8.92 43.07 20.33
N ALA A 3 8.00 43.93 20.75
CA ALA A 3 6.57 43.81 20.40
C ALA A 3 6.37 43.65 18.88
N GLU A 4 7.31 44.17 18.10
CA GLU A 4 7.43 43.99 16.66
C GLU A 4 7.52 42.52 16.22
N GLN A 5 8.27 41.66 16.92
CA GLN A 5 8.37 40.23 16.57
C GLN A 5 7.04 39.50 16.77
N ILE A 6 6.28 39.86 17.81
CA ILE A 6 4.96 39.31 18.09
C ILE A 6 3.94 39.80 17.05
N PHE A 7 3.99 41.09 16.71
CA PHE A 7 3.16 41.67 15.65
C PHE A 7 3.39 40.97 14.30
N ARG A 8 4.66 40.80 13.89
CA ARG A 8 5.00 40.08 12.65
C ARG A 8 4.59 38.62 12.72
N ALA A 9 4.75 37.94 13.87
CA ALA A 9 4.29 36.57 14.05
C ALA A 9 2.77 36.43 13.85
N ARG A 10 1.99 37.37 14.40
CA ARG A 10 0.53 37.45 14.24
C ARG A 10 0.13 37.65 12.78
N GLU A 11 0.80 38.56 12.08
CA GLU A 11 0.58 38.78 10.64
C GLU A 11 0.88 37.53 9.81
N HIS A 12 1.97 36.82 10.09
CA HIS A 12 2.28 35.58 9.39
C HIS A 12 1.29 34.46 9.69
N ALA A 13 0.80 34.36 10.93
CA ALA A 13 -0.24 33.40 11.31
C ALA A 13 -1.55 33.67 10.54
N ARG A 14 -1.98 34.94 10.46
CA ARG A 14 -3.18 35.36 9.69
C ARG A 14 -3.06 35.02 8.21
N ARG A 15 -1.86 35.11 7.64
CA ARG A 15 -1.56 34.70 6.26
C ARG A 15 -1.52 33.18 6.07
N GLY A 16 -1.77 32.39 7.11
CA GLY A 16 -1.80 30.93 7.01
C GLY A 16 -0.43 30.27 6.97
N HIS A 17 0.61 30.94 7.48
CA HIS A 17 1.92 30.33 7.66
C HIS A 17 1.96 29.40 8.89
N SER A 18 2.82 28.38 8.84
CA SER A 18 3.06 27.51 9.99
C SER A 18 4.03 28.16 10.97
N PHE A 19 3.92 27.74 12.23
CA PHE A 19 4.82 28.17 13.30
C PHE A 19 6.31 28.06 12.94
N THR A 20 6.73 26.93 12.39
CA THR A 20 8.12 26.70 11.99
C THR A 20 8.58 27.66 10.88
N PHE A 21 7.72 27.94 9.90
CA PHE A 21 8.04 28.84 8.80
C PHE A 21 8.11 30.28 9.28
N THR A 22 7.19 30.70 10.15
CA THR A 22 7.23 32.00 10.80
C THR A 22 8.51 32.18 11.63
N ALA A 23 8.94 31.17 12.38
CA ALA A 23 10.20 31.23 13.13
C ALA A 23 11.42 31.46 12.21
N GLN A 24 11.45 30.79 11.05
CA GLN A 24 12.49 30.98 10.03
C GLN A 24 12.47 32.41 9.47
N LEU A 25 11.30 32.94 9.09
CA LEU A 25 11.18 34.31 8.57
C LEU A 25 11.59 35.37 9.60
N LEU A 26 11.35 35.11 10.87
CA LEU A 26 11.74 35.98 11.97
C LEU A 26 13.21 35.80 12.39
N GLY A 27 13.95 34.86 11.80
CA GLY A 27 15.34 34.56 12.14
C GLY A 27 15.51 34.03 13.58
N VAL A 28 14.51 33.33 14.11
CA VAL A 28 14.53 32.81 15.49
C VAL A 28 14.29 31.30 15.52
N SER A 29 14.76 30.65 16.59
CA SER A 29 14.46 29.24 16.81
C SER A 29 12.98 29.05 17.21
N ASN A 30 12.42 27.88 16.90
CA ASN A 30 11.07 27.50 17.31
C ASN A 30 10.82 27.68 18.81
N ARG A 31 11.81 27.31 19.65
CA ARG A 31 11.74 27.46 21.11
C ARG A 31 11.70 28.93 21.53
N LYS A 32 12.48 29.78 20.85
CA LYS A 32 12.49 31.22 21.12
C LYS A 32 11.16 31.85 20.74
N LEU A 33 10.61 31.54 19.56
CA LEU A 33 9.30 32.04 19.15
C LEU A 33 8.18 31.63 20.11
N ARG A 34 8.18 30.37 20.60
CA ARG A 34 7.20 29.89 21.58
C ARG A 34 7.26 30.74 22.85
N ARG A 35 8.46 30.91 23.41
CA ARG A 35 8.66 31.75 24.60
C ARG A 35 8.21 33.20 24.41
N LEU A 36 8.39 33.76 23.21
CA LEU A 36 7.95 35.13 22.89
C LEU A 36 6.42 35.25 22.92
N ILE A 37 5.71 34.25 22.39
CA ILE A 37 4.24 34.22 22.38
C ILE A 37 3.70 34.02 23.79
N ASP A 38 4.25 33.04 24.53
CA ASP A 38 3.83 32.71 25.89
C ASP A 38 4.04 33.90 26.85
N ALA A 39 5.21 34.55 26.78
CA ALA A 39 5.54 35.69 27.63
C ALA A 39 4.73 36.96 27.29
N ALA A 40 4.16 37.04 26.10
CA ALA A 40 3.32 38.15 25.67
C ALA A 40 1.82 37.87 25.86
N HIS A 41 1.46 36.70 26.40
CA HIS A 41 0.08 36.24 26.52
C HIS A 41 -0.70 36.34 25.20
N ALA A 42 -0.02 36.09 24.08
CA ALA A 42 -0.58 36.22 22.73
C ALA A 42 -1.24 34.91 22.26
N ASP A 43 -2.16 34.40 23.08
CA ASP A 43 -2.89 33.14 22.83
C ASP A 43 -3.84 33.23 21.62
N ASP A 44 -4.08 34.45 21.14
CA ASP A 44 -4.84 34.75 19.94
C ASP A 44 -4.13 34.30 18.65
N ILE A 45 -2.82 34.05 18.69
CA ILE A 45 -2.03 33.68 17.52
C ILE A 45 -2.16 32.18 17.26
N GLN A 46 -3.06 31.80 16.36
CA GLN A 46 -3.23 30.42 15.91
C GLN A 46 -2.46 30.16 14.61
N PHE A 47 -1.42 29.33 14.69
CA PHE A 47 -0.67 28.90 13.50
C PHE A 47 -1.31 27.68 12.86
N VAL A 48 -1.31 27.68 11.52
CA VAL A 48 -1.76 26.53 10.73
C VAL A 48 -0.78 25.36 10.90
N GLN A 49 -1.30 24.14 11.01
CA GLN A 49 -0.47 22.95 11.09
C GLN A 49 0.38 22.78 9.82
N GLY A 50 1.60 22.27 9.96
CA GLY A 50 2.60 22.29 8.89
C GLY A 50 2.19 21.65 7.56
N SER A 51 1.25 20.71 7.54
CA SER A 51 0.68 20.12 6.31
C SER A 51 -0.27 21.07 5.56
N GLN A 52 -0.90 22.00 6.29
CA GLN A 52 -1.91 22.92 5.78
C GLN A 52 -1.35 24.33 5.48
N SER A 53 -0.10 24.60 5.83
CA SER A 53 0.50 25.93 5.63
C SER A 53 0.64 26.28 4.14
N LEU A 54 0.51 27.57 3.82
CA LEU A 54 0.66 28.05 2.45
C LEU A 54 2.02 27.67 1.84
N ALA A 55 3.11 27.77 2.63
CA ALA A 55 4.44 27.40 2.16
C ALA A 55 4.53 25.91 1.80
N ARG A 56 3.88 25.02 2.57
CA ARG A 56 3.84 23.58 2.27
C ARG A 56 2.97 23.29 1.05
N LYS A 57 1.84 23.98 0.91
CA LYS A 57 0.95 23.85 -0.26
C LYS A 57 1.66 24.33 -1.53
N ALA A 58 2.30 25.49 -1.49
CA ALA A 58 3.10 26.03 -2.59
C ALA A 58 4.26 25.11 -2.96
N LEU A 59 4.99 24.56 -1.97
CA LEU A 59 6.02 23.56 -2.22
C LEU A 59 5.44 22.28 -2.83
N HIS A 60 4.30 21.79 -2.34
CA HIS A 60 3.67 20.59 -2.88
C HIS A 60 3.14 20.82 -4.30
N GLU A 61 2.66 22.03 -4.59
CA GLU A 61 2.22 22.46 -5.93
C GLU A 61 3.40 22.64 -6.87
N SER A 62 4.51 23.22 -6.42
CA SER A 62 5.76 23.29 -7.21
C SER A 62 6.38 21.92 -7.44
N LEU A 63 6.13 20.95 -6.55
CA LEU A 63 6.56 19.55 -6.69
C LEU A 63 5.53 18.68 -7.40
N ARG A 64 4.31 19.16 -7.67
CA ARG A 64 3.31 18.40 -8.45
C ARG A 64 3.82 18.27 -9.88
N GLY A 65 4.07 17.05 -10.32
CA GLY A 65 4.65 16.76 -11.63
C GLY A 65 6.18 16.68 -11.64
N CYS A 66 6.87 17.14 -10.59
CA CYS A 66 8.30 16.87 -10.43
C CYS A 66 8.52 15.42 -9.98
N VAL A 67 8.69 14.52 -10.95
CA VAL A 67 9.36 13.25 -10.67
C VAL A 67 10.79 13.61 -10.28
N ARG A 68 11.17 13.39 -9.02
CA ARG A 68 12.59 13.44 -8.64
C ARG A 68 13.30 12.30 -9.34
N ILE A 69 13.84 12.57 -10.52
CA ILE A 69 14.69 11.66 -11.27
C ILE A 69 16.05 11.72 -10.59
N TYR A 70 16.26 10.81 -9.64
CA TYR A 70 17.59 10.55 -9.10
C TYR A 70 18.38 9.77 -10.14
N SER A 71 19.64 10.13 -10.39
CA SER A 71 20.54 9.26 -11.15
C SER A 71 20.63 7.89 -10.47
N GLU A 72 20.90 6.83 -11.24
CA GLU A 72 21.05 5.47 -10.68
C GLU A 72 22.08 5.43 -9.55
N GLU A 73 23.17 6.18 -9.68
CA GLU A 73 24.20 6.32 -8.66
C GLU A 73 23.66 6.97 -7.37
N SER A 74 22.85 8.03 -7.51
CA SER A 74 22.21 8.69 -6.36
C SER A 74 21.22 7.76 -5.67
N GLN A 75 20.46 6.98 -6.44
CA GLN A 75 19.53 5.99 -5.89
C GLN A 75 20.30 4.90 -5.12
N ALA A 76 21.38 4.37 -5.70
CA ALA A 76 22.22 3.37 -5.06
C ALA A 76 22.85 3.91 -3.76
N ALA A 77 23.35 5.15 -3.77
CA ALA A 77 23.91 5.81 -2.59
C ALA A 77 22.86 6.00 -1.48
N ILE A 78 21.65 6.47 -1.82
CA ILE A 78 20.53 6.59 -0.87
C ILE A 78 20.19 5.22 -0.27
N MET A 79 20.09 4.18 -1.11
CA MET A 79 19.78 2.83 -0.66
C MET A 79 20.87 2.25 0.26
N ARG A 80 22.15 2.49 -0.05
CA ARG A 80 23.28 2.14 0.83
C ARG A 80 23.19 2.86 2.17
N GLY A 81 22.94 4.17 2.17
CA GLY A 81 22.79 4.96 3.40
C GLY A 81 21.63 4.47 4.27
N LEU A 82 20.47 4.18 3.66
CA LEU A 82 19.32 3.62 4.36
C LEU A 82 19.60 2.22 4.93
N ALA A 83 20.27 1.36 4.17
CA ALA A 83 20.66 0.02 4.63
C ALA A 83 21.62 0.11 5.83
N HIS A 84 22.63 0.98 5.75
CA HIS A 84 23.58 1.23 6.82
C HIS A 84 22.88 1.77 8.09
N GLY A 85 21.99 2.75 7.95
CA GLY A 85 21.21 3.27 9.06
C GLY A 85 20.30 2.22 9.72
N ARG A 86 19.72 1.30 8.93
CA ARG A 86 18.97 0.16 9.47
C ARG A 86 19.86 -0.79 10.25
N GLN A 87 21.08 -1.05 9.78
CA GLN A 87 22.04 -1.91 10.45
C GLN A 87 22.49 -1.33 11.79
N ILE A 88 22.88 -0.05 11.82
CA ILE A 88 23.25 0.63 13.07
C ILE A 88 22.10 0.58 14.09
N ASN A 89 20.88 0.89 13.66
CA ASN A 89 19.71 0.83 14.54
C ASN A 89 19.45 -0.59 15.06
N ARG A 90 19.69 -1.61 14.23
CA ARG A 90 19.58 -3.01 14.62
C ARG A 90 20.62 -3.38 15.68
N GLU A 91 21.84 -2.91 15.55
CA GLU A 91 22.91 -3.18 16.52
C GLU A 91 22.70 -2.44 17.84
N ARG A 92 22.27 -1.17 17.78
CA ARG A 92 22.06 -0.33 18.97
C ARG A 92 20.79 -0.66 19.75
N HIS A 93 19.71 -1.00 19.05
CA HIS A 93 18.37 -1.11 19.65
C HIS A 93 17.69 -2.46 19.38
N GLY A 94 18.32 -3.35 18.60
CA GLY A 94 17.74 -4.65 18.30
C GLY A 94 17.87 -5.60 19.48
N LYS A 95 16.73 -6.13 19.94
CA LYS A 95 16.71 -7.19 20.95
C LYS A 95 17.31 -8.49 20.37
N ARG A 96 18.31 -9.03 21.06
CA ARG A 96 18.90 -10.34 20.78
C ARG A 96 18.15 -11.43 21.54
N TYR A 97 18.09 -12.62 20.95
CA TYR A 97 17.45 -13.80 21.52
C TYR A 97 18.41 -14.98 21.39
N THR A 98 18.31 -15.92 22.31
CA THR A 98 19.10 -17.15 22.32
C THR A 98 18.15 -18.33 22.15
N ALA A 99 18.27 -19.06 21.05
CA ALA A 99 17.46 -20.24 20.75
C ALA A 99 18.37 -21.39 20.35
N PHE A 100 18.19 -22.57 20.93
CA PHE A 100 18.98 -23.77 20.65
C PHE A 100 20.49 -23.52 20.78
N GLY A 101 20.90 -22.74 21.78
CA GLY A 101 22.29 -22.34 22.01
C GLY A 101 22.85 -21.26 21.07
N VAL A 102 22.09 -20.81 20.06
CA VAL A 102 22.52 -19.77 19.12
C VAL A 102 21.92 -18.41 19.49
N THR A 103 22.77 -17.40 19.64
CA THR A 103 22.34 -16.03 19.96
C THR A 103 22.36 -15.13 18.73
N GLY A 104 21.21 -14.54 18.41
CA GLY A 104 21.06 -13.69 17.23
C GLY A 104 19.85 -12.78 17.30
N PHE A 105 19.61 -12.02 16.23
CA PHE A 105 18.35 -11.30 16.09
C PHE A 105 17.26 -12.25 15.60
N LEU A 106 16.01 -11.96 15.97
CA LEU A 106 14.85 -12.79 15.61
C LEU A 106 14.75 -13.10 14.11
N ARG A 107 15.17 -12.17 13.24
CA ARG A 107 15.18 -12.37 11.79
C ARG A 107 16.25 -13.36 11.34
N ASP A 108 17.42 -13.34 11.96
CA ASP A 108 18.51 -14.25 11.60
C ASP A 108 18.19 -15.65 12.12
N LEU A 109 17.68 -15.75 13.36
CA LEU A 109 17.22 -17.02 13.93
C LEU A 109 16.09 -17.63 13.08
N LYS A 110 15.13 -16.83 12.60
CA LYS A 110 14.09 -17.30 11.67
C LYS A 110 14.70 -17.94 10.42
N VAL A 111 15.71 -17.30 9.82
CA VAL A 111 16.36 -17.82 8.60
C VAL A 111 17.15 -19.09 8.93
N LEU A 112 17.93 -19.08 10.01
CA LEU A 112 18.76 -20.18 10.45
C LEU A 112 17.94 -21.45 10.71
N PHE A 113 16.81 -21.32 11.42
CA PHE A 113 15.93 -22.43 11.76
C PHE A 113 14.82 -22.67 10.71
N ASN A 114 14.95 -22.09 9.52
CA ASN A 114 14.00 -22.22 8.40
C ASN A 114 12.51 -22.03 8.80
N CYS A 115 12.26 -21.10 9.72
CA CYS A 115 10.93 -20.86 10.25
C CYS A 115 10.05 -20.16 9.21
N LYS A 116 8.88 -20.74 8.91
CA LYS A 116 7.95 -20.25 7.88
C LYS A 116 7.13 -19.04 8.32
N PHE A 117 7.12 -18.70 9.61
CA PHE A 117 6.28 -17.62 10.15
C PHE A 117 6.86 -16.23 9.89
N ASN A 118 5.98 -15.25 9.72
CA ASN A 118 6.39 -13.85 9.63
C ASN A 118 7.01 -13.41 10.97
N ILE A 119 8.01 -12.52 10.91
CA ILE A 119 8.62 -11.86 12.08
C ILE A 119 7.57 -11.23 12.99
N LYS A 120 6.48 -10.68 12.44
CA LYS A 120 5.38 -10.14 13.24
C LYS A 120 4.76 -11.22 14.14
N THR A 121 4.42 -12.37 13.56
CA THR A 121 3.87 -13.52 14.29
C THR A 121 4.82 -13.99 15.40
N LEU A 122 6.12 -14.06 15.12
CA LEU A 122 7.12 -14.45 16.11
C LEU A 122 7.20 -13.45 17.27
N ARG A 123 7.14 -12.14 16.99
CA ARG A 123 7.09 -11.11 18.05
C ARG A 123 5.83 -11.23 18.90
N ASP A 124 4.68 -11.48 18.28
CA ASP A 124 3.42 -11.65 18.99
C ASP A 124 3.47 -12.89 19.91
N ARG A 125 4.06 -14.00 19.46
CA ARG A 125 4.30 -15.20 20.29
C ARG A 125 5.17 -14.88 21.50
N LEU A 126 6.29 -14.19 21.28
CA LEU A 126 7.18 -13.75 22.36
C LEU A 126 6.49 -12.80 23.35
N HIS A 127 5.64 -11.89 22.87
CA HIS A 127 4.85 -11.00 23.73
C HIS A 127 3.82 -11.75 24.58
N ARG A 128 3.33 -12.90 24.09
CA ARG A 128 2.43 -13.80 24.83
C ARG A 128 3.18 -14.70 25.83
N GLY A 129 4.49 -14.49 26.01
CA GLY A 129 5.31 -15.24 26.97
C GLY A 129 5.82 -16.59 26.46
N MET A 130 5.62 -16.90 25.17
CA MET A 130 6.21 -18.10 24.57
C MET A 130 7.73 -17.96 24.52
N SER A 131 8.46 -19.05 24.79
CA SER A 131 9.91 -19.05 24.64
C SER A 131 10.29 -18.86 23.16
N ILE A 132 11.52 -18.43 22.89
CA ILE A 132 11.98 -18.23 21.52
C ILE A 132 12.05 -19.54 20.73
N GLU A 133 12.42 -20.63 21.39
CA GLU A 133 12.51 -21.96 20.80
C GLU A 133 11.12 -22.44 20.39
N GLU A 134 10.15 -22.40 21.31
CA GLU A 134 8.75 -22.70 21.01
C GLU A 134 8.19 -21.77 19.94
N ALA A 135 8.52 -20.48 19.98
CA ALA A 135 8.02 -19.53 18.99
C ALA A 135 8.49 -19.88 17.57
N LEU A 136 9.70 -20.43 17.43
CA LEU A 136 10.28 -20.84 16.15
C LEU A 136 9.73 -22.17 15.65
N THR A 137 9.45 -23.13 16.55
CA THR A 137 9.05 -24.50 16.21
C THR A 137 7.55 -24.76 16.22
N THR A 138 6.78 -24.02 17.03
CA THR A 138 5.34 -24.26 17.18
C THR A 138 4.64 -24.01 15.85
N GLU A 139 3.97 -25.03 15.32
CA GLU A 139 3.18 -24.91 14.10
C GLU A 139 2.09 -23.84 14.27
N SER A 140 1.75 -23.13 13.19
CA SER A 140 0.59 -22.25 13.26
C SER A 140 -0.61 -23.17 13.36
N GLN A 141 -1.32 -23.11 14.49
CA GLN A 141 -2.70 -23.54 14.49
C GLN A 141 -3.37 -22.74 13.37
N ALA A 142 -3.78 -23.43 12.30
CA ALA A 142 -4.61 -22.81 11.29
C ALA A 142 -5.74 -22.16 12.09
N SER A 143 -5.85 -20.83 12.04
CA SER A 143 -6.97 -20.17 12.69
C SER A 143 -8.20 -20.83 12.09
N LYS A 144 -8.92 -21.65 12.88
CA LYS A 144 -10.25 -22.10 12.49
C LYS A 144 -10.93 -20.80 12.11
N ARG A 145 -11.22 -20.60 10.82
CA ARG A 145 -11.83 -19.35 10.36
C ARG A 145 -13.02 -19.16 11.26
N GLY A 146 -12.92 -18.21 12.19
CA GLY A 146 -13.90 -18.10 13.25
C GLY A 146 -15.25 -18.00 12.58
N VAL A 147 -16.23 -18.79 13.03
CA VAL A 147 -17.62 -18.59 12.61
C VAL A 147 -17.90 -17.13 12.85
N ARG A 148 -18.20 -16.40 11.76
CA ARG A 148 -18.28 -14.95 11.81
C ARG A 148 -19.43 -14.58 12.74
N PRO A 149 -19.23 -13.69 13.72
CA PRO A 149 -20.33 -13.29 14.60
C PRO A 149 -21.45 -12.61 13.78
N PRO A 150 -22.73 -12.98 14.01
CA PRO A 150 -23.88 -12.46 13.24
C PRO A 150 -23.97 -10.93 13.23
N GLN A 151 -23.51 -10.27 14.31
CA GLN A 151 -23.51 -8.81 14.43
C GLN A 151 -22.71 -8.07 13.33
N PHE A 152 -21.77 -8.74 12.65
CA PHE A 152 -20.99 -8.14 11.58
C PHE A 152 -21.59 -8.34 10.18
N GLU A 153 -22.63 -9.16 10.02
CA GLU A 153 -23.22 -9.48 8.71
C GLU A 153 -23.72 -8.24 7.98
N LYS A 154 -24.42 -7.35 8.69
CA LYS A 154 -24.91 -6.07 8.13
C LYS A 154 -23.77 -5.20 7.62
N ASN A 155 -22.70 -5.05 8.41
CA ASN A 155 -21.55 -4.23 8.02
C ASN A 155 -20.82 -4.85 6.81
N ILE A 156 -20.67 -6.17 6.77
CA ILE A 156 -20.08 -6.88 5.63
C ILE A 156 -20.95 -6.70 4.38
N ALA A 157 -22.27 -6.83 4.48
CA ALA A 157 -23.17 -6.60 3.37
C ALA A 157 -23.06 -5.17 2.83
N VAL A 158 -22.97 -4.17 3.72
CA VAL A 158 -22.71 -2.77 3.34
C VAL A 158 -21.35 -2.61 2.67
N GLN A 159 -20.29 -3.23 3.19
CA GLN A 159 -18.97 -3.16 2.57
C GLN A 159 -18.90 -3.87 1.22
N ALA A 160 -19.59 -5.00 1.06
CA ALA A 160 -19.72 -5.70 -0.21
C ALA A 160 -20.45 -4.83 -1.25
N ARG A 161 -21.56 -4.19 -0.85
CA ARG A 161 -22.28 -3.22 -1.71
C ARG A 161 -21.38 -2.04 -2.11
N ARG A 162 -20.64 -1.46 -1.16
CA ARG A 162 -19.68 -0.37 -1.45
C ARG A 162 -18.51 -0.82 -2.33
N ALA A 163 -18.05 -2.05 -2.19
CA ALA A 163 -17.02 -2.61 -3.07
C ALA A 163 -17.57 -2.77 -4.49
N ALA A 164 -18.78 -3.34 -4.64
CA ALA A 164 -19.46 -3.47 -5.93
C ALA A 164 -19.71 -2.11 -6.59
N ALA A 165 -20.20 -1.12 -5.84
CA ALA A 165 -20.42 0.23 -6.35
C ALA A 165 -19.12 0.90 -6.82
N ARG A 166 -18.01 0.76 -6.06
CA ARG A 166 -16.70 1.27 -6.51
C ARG A 166 -16.19 0.56 -7.75
N ILE A 167 -16.42 -0.75 -7.88
CA ILE A 167 -16.08 -1.51 -9.08
C ILE A 167 -16.90 -0.98 -10.26
N ALA A 168 -18.20 -0.79 -10.09
CA ALA A 168 -19.09 -0.22 -11.11
C ALA A 168 -18.67 1.20 -11.53
N GLU A 169 -18.35 2.08 -10.57
CA GLU A 169 -17.84 3.43 -10.83
C GLU A 169 -16.50 3.41 -11.59
N VAL A 170 -15.60 2.47 -11.25
CA VAL A 170 -14.33 2.28 -11.96
C VAL A 170 -14.58 1.79 -13.38
N ILE A 171 -15.50 0.84 -13.57
CA ILE A 171 -15.95 0.34 -14.87
C ILE A 171 -16.48 1.52 -15.69
N GLU A 172 -17.46 2.26 -15.19
CA GLU A 172 -18.09 3.39 -15.88
C GLU A 172 -17.11 4.52 -16.22
N ARG A 173 -16.18 4.87 -15.32
CA ARG A 173 -15.20 5.94 -15.55
C ARG A 173 -14.03 5.56 -16.45
N ARG A 174 -13.60 4.29 -16.41
CA ARG A 174 -12.38 3.84 -17.10
C ARG A 174 -12.66 3.07 -18.39
N LEU A 175 -13.89 2.60 -18.58
CA LEU A 175 -14.35 2.02 -19.83
C LEU A 175 -15.16 3.09 -20.59
N THR A 176 -14.48 4.15 -21.03
CA THR A 176 -14.99 4.97 -22.13
C THR A 176 -15.03 4.15 -23.43
N PRO A 177 -15.87 4.51 -24.42
CA PRO A 177 -16.08 3.73 -25.65
C PRO A 177 -14.83 3.49 -26.53
N THR A 178 -13.71 4.16 -26.22
CA THR A 178 -12.52 4.24 -27.07
C THR A 178 -11.35 3.36 -26.63
N MET A 179 -11.47 2.50 -25.62
CA MET A 179 -10.32 1.70 -25.15
C MET A 179 -10.72 0.28 -24.77
N LEU A 180 -10.15 -0.78 -25.37
CA LEU A 180 -8.99 -0.89 -26.25
C LEU A 180 -9.15 -2.18 -27.06
N GLN A 181 -9.05 -2.09 -28.38
CA GLN A 181 -8.68 -3.22 -29.23
C GLN A 181 -7.35 -3.78 -28.72
N TYR A 182 -7.40 -4.81 -27.87
CA TYR A 182 -6.21 -5.57 -27.55
C TYR A 182 -5.88 -6.40 -28.79
N ARG A 183 -5.18 -5.79 -29.76
CA ARG A 183 -4.48 -6.51 -30.84
C ARG A 183 -3.32 -7.27 -30.20
N ALA A 184 -3.63 -8.31 -29.42
CA ALA A 184 -2.61 -9.26 -29.00
C ALA A 184 -2.15 -10.06 -30.23
N PRO A 185 -0.86 -10.42 -30.32
CA PRO A 185 -0.42 -11.53 -31.15
C PRO A 185 -1.21 -12.81 -30.79
N GLU A 186 -1.18 -13.86 -31.60
CA GLU A 186 -1.85 -15.15 -31.31
C GLU A 186 -1.49 -15.68 -29.91
N HIS A 187 -2.40 -15.56 -28.96
CA HIS A 187 -2.30 -16.12 -27.61
C HIS A 187 -3.48 -17.07 -27.42
N SER A 188 -3.23 -18.22 -26.79
CA SER A 188 -4.29 -19.15 -26.39
C SER A 188 -4.81 -18.75 -25.01
N ILE A 189 -6.14 -18.77 -24.88
CA ILE A 189 -6.82 -18.48 -23.63
C ILE A 189 -7.45 -19.80 -23.18
N VAL A 190 -7.01 -20.32 -22.02
CA VAL A 190 -7.51 -21.59 -21.47
C VAL A 190 -8.16 -21.32 -20.12
N VAL A 191 -9.39 -21.80 -19.96
CA VAL A 191 -10.10 -21.75 -18.68
C VAL A 191 -9.56 -22.87 -17.79
N THR A 192 -8.87 -22.54 -16.71
CA THR A 192 -8.18 -23.54 -15.85
C THR A 192 -8.92 -23.89 -14.57
N ASP A 193 -9.84 -23.05 -14.11
CA ASP A 193 -10.67 -23.34 -12.92
C ASP A 193 -12.04 -22.64 -13.02
N ARG A 194 -13.09 -23.36 -12.63
CA ARG A 194 -14.47 -22.86 -12.47
C ARG A 194 -14.95 -23.21 -11.07
N LYS A 195 -14.88 -22.24 -10.15
CA LYS A 195 -15.46 -22.38 -8.79
C LYS A 195 -16.57 -21.37 -8.60
N GLY A 196 -17.83 -21.79 -8.72
CA GLY A 196 -18.98 -20.89 -8.60
C GLY A 196 -18.95 -19.79 -9.66
N ALA A 197 -19.12 -18.52 -9.27
CA ALA A 197 -19.09 -17.35 -10.17
C ALA A 197 -17.67 -16.93 -10.63
N TRP A 198 -16.65 -17.73 -10.33
CA TRP A 198 -15.25 -17.38 -10.60
C TRP A 198 -14.69 -18.22 -11.74
N ILE A 199 -14.33 -17.56 -12.83
CA ILE A 199 -13.58 -18.17 -13.93
C ILE A 199 -12.15 -17.67 -13.83
N THR A 200 -11.21 -18.61 -13.76
CA THR A 200 -9.79 -18.31 -13.87
C THR A 200 -9.31 -18.66 -15.26
N VAL A 201 -8.64 -17.71 -15.89
CA VAL A 201 -8.21 -17.81 -17.26
C VAL A 201 -6.69 -17.66 -17.32
N GLU A 202 -6.04 -18.58 -18.01
CA GLU A 202 -4.63 -18.51 -18.31
C GLU A 202 -4.45 -18.03 -19.75
N VAL A 203 -3.74 -16.91 -19.89
CA VAL A 203 -3.33 -16.40 -21.20
C VAL A 203 -1.92 -16.90 -21.44
N GLY A 204 -1.73 -17.70 -22.48
CA GLY A 204 -0.44 -18.29 -22.81
C GLY A 204 -0.04 -18.07 -24.27
N LYS A 205 1.25 -18.30 -24.54
CA LYS A 205 1.81 -18.42 -25.90
C LYS A 205 2.56 -19.75 -25.97
N GLY A 206 2.01 -20.73 -26.69
CA GLY A 206 2.51 -22.10 -26.65
C GLY A 206 2.32 -22.74 -25.26
N ALA A 207 3.39 -23.23 -24.64
CA ALA A 207 3.35 -23.92 -23.34
C ALA A 207 3.55 -22.99 -22.12
N VAL A 208 3.73 -21.68 -22.32
CA VAL A 208 4.05 -20.73 -21.25
C VAL A 208 2.81 -19.93 -20.85
N THR A 209 2.39 -20.04 -19.59
CA THR A 209 1.35 -19.19 -18.99
C THR A 209 1.94 -17.81 -18.69
N LEU A 210 1.45 -16.78 -19.38
CA LEU A 210 1.90 -15.40 -19.19
C LEU A 210 1.14 -14.72 -18.07
N HIS A 211 -0.19 -14.89 -18.05
CA HIS A 211 -1.06 -14.19 -17.11
C HIS A 211 -2.17 -15.09 -16.58
N ARG A 212 -2.50 -14.92 -15.30
CA ARG A 212 -3.67 -15.51 -14.64
C ARG A 212 -4.69 -14.41 -14.37
N LEU A 213 -5.80 -14.49 -15.06
CA LEU A 213 -6.87 -13.50 -15.05
C LEU A 213 -8.09 -14.03 -14.31
N ARG A 214 -8.79 -13.15 -13.59
CA ARG A 214 -10.05 -13.49 -12.90
C ARG A 214 -11.21 -12.78 -13.57
N PHE A 215 -12.24 -13.53 -13.93
CA PHE A 215 -13.48 -12.98 -14.47
C PHE A 215 -14.14 -12.06 -13.44
N VAL A 216 -14.58 -10.89 -13.91
CA VAL A 216 -15.26 -9.88 -13.10
C VAL A 216 -16.71 -9.76 -13.52
N SER A 217 -16.98 -9.58 -14.81
CA SER A 217 -18.34 -9.45 -15.36
C SER A 217 -18.34 -9.68 -16.87
N SER A 218 -19.50 -10.04 -17.43
CA SER A 218 -19.78 -10.04 -18.86
C SER A 218 -20.79 -8.93 -19.19
N PHE A 219 -20.73 -8.42 -20.41
CA PHE A 219 -21.62 -7.41 -20.98
C PHE A 219 -21.98 -7.84 -22.41
N GLU A 220 -23.03 -7.26 -23.00
CA GLU A 220 -23.39 -7.54 -24.40
C GLU A 220 -22.22 -7.32 -25.38
N SER A 221 -21.32 -6.40 -25.06
CA SER A 221 -20.16 -6.02 -25.86
C SER A 221 -18.84 -6.66 -25.44
N GLY A 222 -18.82 -7.65 -24.52
CA GLY A 222 -17.59 -8.36 -24.17
C GLY A 222 -17.48 -8.88 -22.74
N VAL A 223 -16.26 -9.28 -22.37
CA VAL A 223 -15.96 -9.89 -21.07
C VAL A 223 -14.84 -9.13 -20.37
N PHE A 224 -14.99 -8.88 -19.06
CA PHE A 224 -14.07 -8.11 -18.24
C PHE A 224 -13.32 -9.01 -17.25
N PHE A 225 -11.99 -8.89 -17.27
CA PHE A 225 -11.10 -9.63 -16.38
C PHE A 225 -10.19 -8.68 -15.57
N ALA A 226 -9.86 -9.10 -14.35
CA ALA A 226 -8.93 -8.41 -13.48
C ALA A 226 -7.66 -9.23 -13.25
N PHE A 227 -6.52 -8.55 -13.20
CA PHE A 227 -5.26 -9.11 -12.74
C PHE A 227 -5.23 -9.20 -11.22
N ASN A 228 -4.77 -10.35 -10.71
CA ASN A 228 -4.39 -10.59 -9.32
C ASN A 228 -5.25 -9.86 -8.25
N PRO A 229 -6.57 -10.14 -8.17
CA PRO A 229 -7.51 -9.35 -7.38
C PRO A 229 -7.38 -9.50 -5.86
N ASP A 230 -6.50 -10.38 -5.40
CA ASP A 230 -6.18 -10.52 -3.97
C ASP A 230 -5.28 -9.38 -3.47
N GLU A 231 -4.60 -8.66 -4.37
CA GLU A 231 -3.86 -7.44 -4.07
C GLU A 231 -4.73 -6.21 -4.31
N ARG A 232 -5.46 -5.79 -3.25
CA ARG A 232 -6.39 -4.64 -3.24
C ARG A 232 -5.86 -3.29 -3.77
N ARG A 233 -4.58 -3.19 -4.13
CA ARG A 233 -3.90 -1.93 -4.50
C ARG A 233 -3.41 -1.86 -5.95
N HIS A 234 -3.41 -2.97 -6.69
CA HIS A 234 -2.91 -3.01 -8.06
C HIS A 234 -3.84 -3.84 -8.97
N LEU A 235 -5.07 -3.35 -9.15
CA LEU A 235 -5.97 -3.93 -10.15
C LEU A 235 -5.61 -3.35 -11.52
N ASN A 236 -4.83 -4.11 -12.30
CA ASN A 236 -4.77 -3.91 -13.75
C ASN A 236 -5.97 -4.64 -14.37
N PHE A 237 -6.56 -4.08 -15.41
CA PHE A 237 -7.80 -4.59 -16.01
C PHE A 237 -7.59 -4.88 -17.51
N ILE A 238 -8.21 -5.95 -18.01
CA ILE A 238 -8.27 -6.28 -19.45
C ILE A 238 -9.72 -6.59 -19.81
N ALA A 239 -10.20 -5.99 -20.89
CA ALA A 239 -11.48 -6.32 -21.52
C ALA A 239 -11.24 -7.06 -22.84
N PHE A 240 -12.11 -8.02 -23.17
CA PHE A 240 -12.12 -8.74 -24.45
C PHE A 240 -13.46 -8.54 -25.15
N GLU A 241 -13.44 -8.41 -26.49
CA GLU A 241 -14.65 -8.40 -27.33
C GLU A 241 -15.33 -9.79 -27.38
N PRO A 242 -16.66 -9.86 -27.60
CA PRO A 242 -17.42 -11.11 -27.55
C PRO A 242 -17.14 -12.04 -28.73
N THR A 243 -16.61 -11.52 -29.83
CA THR A 243 -16.23 -12.24 -31.05
C THR A 243 -14.79 -12.72 -31.04
N ASN A 244 -14.05 -12.55 -29.94
CA ASN A 244 -12.67 -12.99 -29.87
C ASN A 244 -12.59 -14.52 -30.00
N PRO A 245 -11.91 -15.08 -31.02
CA PRO A 245 -11.83 -16.52 -31.23
C PRO A 245 -11.23 -17.28 -30.04
N ALA A 246 -10.46 -16.61 -29.18
CA ALA A 246 -9.94 -17.19 -27.95
C ALA A 246 -11.00 -17.43 -26.86
N LEU A 247 -12.22 -16.91 -27.02
CA LEU A 247 -13.38 -17.13 -26.12
C LEU A 247 -14.40 -18.12 -26.71
N ILE A 248 -14.23 -18.55 -27.96
CA ILE A 248 -15.13 -19.51 -28.62
C ILE A 248 -14.80 -20.91 -28.10
N ASP A 249 -15.80 -21.57 -27.51
CA ASP A 249 -15.71 -22.86 -26.83
C ASP A 249 -15.17 -23.95 -27.78
N THR A 250 -13.90 -24.34 -27.62
CA THR A 250 -13.25 -25.39 -28.44
C THR A 250 -13.73 -26.80 -28.11
N HIS A 251 -14.71 -26.95 -27.21
CA HIS A 251 -15.24 -28.26 -26.79
C HIS A 251 -16.43 -28.80 -27.59
N GLN A 252 -16.86 -28.15 -28.67
CA GLN A 252 -17.80 -28.74 -29.63
C GLN A 252 -17.09 -29.48 -30.78
N VAL A 253 -16.16 -30.39 -30.45
CA VAL A 253 -15.74 -31.41 -31.42
C VAL A 253 -16.68 -32.61 -31.23
N PRO A 254 -17.52 -32.97 -32.21
CA PRO A 254 -18.34 -34.17 -32.12
C PRO A 254 -17.41 -35.39 -32.05
N ARG A 255 -17.55 -36.18 -30.99
CA ARG A 255 -16.93 -37.51 -30.92
C ARG A 255 -17.52 -38.35 -32.04
N LYS A 256 -16.69 -38.67 -33.04
CA LYS A 256 -16.86 -39.86 -33.88
C LYS A 256 -16.32 -41.06 -33.11
#